data_AF-A0AAQ4DU92-F1
#
_entry.id   AF-A0AAQ4DU92-F1
#
_cell.length_a   1.000
_cell.length_b   1.000
_cell.length_c   1.000
_cell.angle_alpha   90.00
_cell.angle_beta   90.00
_cell.angle_gamma   90.00
#
_symmetry.space_group_name_H-M   'P 1'
#
loop_
_entity.id
_entity.type
_entity.pdbx_description
1 polymer ?
#
loop_
_entity_poly.entity_id
_entity_poly.type
_entity_poly.pdbx_seq_one_letter_code
_entity_poly.pdbx_strand_id
1 'polypeptide(L)'
;MAVLVRSNVAATQHVTSQGGCEHTQVEILRREIGSSDNLFVMSEYCRPSQRQYEFERIVNKVKGLAQTRPVLILGDFNAPQTTWGYKFQFKSGKALPKVMEDHEMAFLNEPDVTARRGSSVARDPTPDLSWLSSTLDVSWGREGVYLGSDHSMIGITIRGSRYRAVLGTAQITDWDNMRKFTQEQKGPEEESGQAETQCTYTEWARDQKNVL
;
A
#
# COMPACT_ATOMS: atom_id res chain seq x y z
N MET A 1 -0.15 0.61 -10.94
CA MET A 1 0.18 1.43 -9.76
C MET A 1 1.10 0.64 -8.83
N ALA A 2 2.03 1.27 -8.12
CA ALA A 2 2.97 0.60 -7.22
C ALA A 2 2.85 1.17 -5.81
N VAL A 3 2.88 0.30 -4.80
CA VAL A 3 2.90 0.71 -3.38
C VAL A 3 4.21 0.24 -2.78
N LEU A 4 4.96 1.17 -2.19
CA LEU A 4 6.18 0.86 -1.45
C LEU A 4 5.88 0.93 0.04
N VAL A 5 6.18 -0.16 0.74
CA VAL A 5 6.11 -0.23 2.20
C VAL A 5 7.54 -0.33 2.73
N ARG A 6 7.87 0.45 3.76
CA ARG A 6 9.19 0.41 4.40
C ARG A 6 9.46 -0.99 4.96
N SER A 7 10.70 -1.48 4.84
CA SER A 7 11.07 -2.86 5.17
C SER A 7 10.80 -3.29 6.62
N ASN A 8 10.76 -2.34 7.57
CA ASN A 8 10.45 -2.64 8.96
C ASN A 8 8.94 -2.74 9.22
N VAL A 9 8.09 -2.27 8.30
CA VAL A 9 6.62 -2.25 8.43
C VAL A 9 6.04 -3.55 7.93
N ALA A 10 5.33 -4.26 8.81
CA ALA A 10 4.58 -5.45 8.41
C ALA A 10 3.32 -5.02 7.65
N ALA A 11 3.18 -5.51 6.42
CA ALA A 11 2.02 -5.22 5.60
C ALA A 11 1.68 -6.41 4.69
N THR A 12 0.40 -6.55 4.37
CA THR A 12 -0.13 -7.56 3.46
C THR A 12 -0.86 -6.85 2.31
N GLN A 13 -0.52 -7.19 1.08
CA GLN A 13 -1.27 -6.73 -0.09
C GLN A 13 -2.46 -7.66 -0.31
N HIS A 14 -3.65 -7.08 -0.51
CA HIS A 14 -4.86 -7.81 -0.84
C HIS A 14 -5.07 -7.79 -2.35
N VAL A 15 -5.31 -8.97 -2.94
CA VAL A 15 -5.67 -9.08 -4.35
C VAL A 15 -7.17 -8.88 -4.48
N THR A 16 -7.55 -7.83 -5.19
CA THR A 16 -8.95 -7.49 -5.40
C THR A 16 -9.26 -7.51 -6.90
N SER A 17 -10.37 -8.17 -7.28
CA SER A 17 -10.89 -8.18 -8.65
C SER A 17 -11.07 -6.77 -9.22
N GLN A 18 -10.70 -6.59 -10.49
CA GLN A 18 -10.76 -5.29 -11.18
C GLN A 18 -12.17 -4.69 -11.15
N GLY A 19 -12.24 -3.39 -10.92
CA GLY A 19 -13.49 -2.66 -10.93
C GLY A 19 -13.27 -1.16 -11.02
N GLY A 20 -13.75 -0.56 -12.11
CA GLY A 20 -13.79 0.89 -12.30
C GLY A 20 -12.42 1.54 -12.46
N CYS A 21 -11.71 1.74 -11.35
CA CYS A 21 -10.39 2.36 -11.26
C CYS A 21 -9.30 1.30 -11.01
N GLU A 22 -8.08 1.62 -11.41
CA GLU A 22 -6.91 0.82 -11.07
C GLU A 22 -6.58 1.07 -9.61
N HIS A 23 -6.48 0.01 -8.81
CA HIS A 23 -6.27 0.14 -7.37
C HIS A 23 -5.26 -0.85 -6.82
N THR A 24 -4.72 -0.51 -5.65
CA THR A 24 -3.96 -1.43 -4.82
C THR A 24 -4.39 -1.27 -3.38
N GLN A 25 -4.66 -2.39 -2.74
CA GLN A 25 -5.07 -2.44 -1.35
C GLN A 25 -3.97 -3.09 -0.51
N VAL A 26 -3.59 -2.40 0.56
CA VAL A 26 -2.56 -2.84 1.50
C VAL A 26 -3.12 -2.72 2.91
N GLU A 27 -2.98 -3.78 3.69
CA GLU A 27 -3.24 -3.76 5.12
C GLU A 27 -1.92 -3.59 5.86
N ILE A 28 -1.80 -2.50 6.61
CA ILE A 28 -0.67 -2.25 7.51
C ILE A 28 -0.99 -2.93 8.84
N LEU A 29 -0.21 -3.95 9.18
CA LEU A 29 -0.41 -4.79 10.35
C LEU A 29 0.18 -4.11 11.58
N ARG A 30 -0.64 -3.92 12.62
CA ARG A 30 -0.18 -3.44 13.92
C ARG A 30 0.07 -4.64 14.82
N ARG A 31 1.24 -4.68 15.45
CA ARG A 31 1.78 -5.89 16.11
C ARG A 31 1.50 -5.98 17.62
N GLU A 32 0.68 -5.10 18.19
CA GLU A 32 0.26 -5.31 19.57
C GLU A 32 -0.64 -6.54 19.65
N ILE A 33 -0.21 -7.54 20.41
CA ILE A 33 -0.93 -8.81 20.58
C ILE A 33 -2.32 -8.49 21.14
N GLY A 34 -3.38 -8.87 20.41
CA GLY A 34 -4.77 -8.61 20.78
C GLY A 34 -5.36 -7.28 20.28
N SER A 35 -4.56 -6.43 19.62
CA SER A 35 -5.07 -5.22 18.95
C SER A 35 -5.58 -5.54 17.55
N SER A 36 -6.83 -5.15 17.26
CA SER A 36 -7.43 -5.19 15.93
C SER A 36 -7.13 -3.93 15.11
N ASP A 37 -6.17 -3.09 15.50
CA ASP A 37 -5.98 -1.74 14.97
C ASP A 37 -5.28 -1.68 13.60
N ASN A 38 -5.40 -2.72 12.75
CA ASN A 38 -4.81 -2.69 11.42
C ASN A 38 -5.37 -1.52 10.61
N LEU A 39 -4.52 -0.87 9.82
CA LEU A 39 -4.93 0.19 8.91
C LEU A 39 -5.03 -0.38 7.50
N PHE A 40 -6.20 -0.31 6.90
CA PHE A 40 -6.38 -0.61 5.50
C PHE A 40 -6.11 0.66 4.69
N VAL A 41 -5.24 0.54 3.68
CA VAL A 41 -4.91 1.61 2.75
C VAL A 41 -5.29 1.15 1.36
N MET A 42 -6.13 1.93 0.69
CA MET A 42 -6.48 1.72 -0.70
C MET A 42 -5.98 2.91 -1.49
N SER A 43 -5.08 2.64 -2.43
CA SER A 43 -4.61 3.64 -3.37
C SER A 43 -5.33 3.45 -4.71
N GLU A 44 -5.88 4.54 -5.24
CA GLU A 44 -6.76 4.55 -6.41
C GLU A 44 -6.17 5.40 -7.53
N TYR A 45 -6.32 4.93 -8.77
CA TYR A 45 -6.05 5.67 -9.98
C TYR A 45 -7.21 5.53 -10.96
N CYS A 46 -7.92 6.62 -11.16
CA CYS A 46 -9.04 6.73 -12.07
C CYS A 46 -8.62 7.52 -13.31
N ARG A 47 -8.68 6.90 -14.49
CA ARG A 47 -8.30 7.50 -15.78
C ARG A 47 -9.12 8.78 -16.12
N PRO A 48 -8.49 9.90 -16.53
CA PRO A 48 -9.21 11.14 -16.86
C PRO A 48 -10.25 11.01 -17.97
N SER A 49 -10.06 10.07 -18.91
CA SER A 49 -10.96 9.84 -20.03
C SER A 49 -12.27 9.16 -19.63
N GLN A 50 -12.32 8.51 -18.47
CA GLN A 50 -13.49 7.77 -18.02
C GLN A 50 -14.36 8.65 -17.12
N ARG A 51 -15.63 8.77 -17.50
CA ARG A 51 -16.55 9.75 -16.93
C ARG A 51 -17.44 9.20 -15.81
N GLN A 52 -17.40 7.88 -15.60
CA GLN A 52 -18.25 7.17 -14.63
C GLN A 52 -17.47 6.03 -14.00
N TYR A 53 -17.64 5.89 -12.69
CA TYR A 53 -17.01 4.88 -11.85
C TYR A 53 -18.02 4.37 -10.85
N GLU A 54 -17.94 3.07 -10.56
CA GLU A 54 -18.73 2.38 -9.54
C GLU A 54 -18.08 2.59 -8.15
N PHE A 55 -17.97 3.84 -7.70
CA PHE A 55 -17.28 4.18 -6.45
C PHE A 55 -17.89 3.42 -5.26
N GLU A 56 -19.20 3.27 -5.21
CA GLU A 56 -19.89 2.52 -4.16
C GLU A 56 -19.42 1.07 -4.08
N ARG A 57 -19.24 0.40 -5.22
CA ARG A 57 -18.73 -0.97 -5.27
C ARG A 57 -17.30 -1.05 -4.73
N ILE A 58 -16.47 -0.06 -5.04
CA ILE A 58 -15.07 0.01 -4.62
C ILE A 58 -14.99 0.22 -3.10
N VAL A 59 -15.73 1.20 -2.57
CA VAL A 59 -15.74 1.51 -1.14
C VAL A 59 -16.32 0.36 -0.31
N ASN A 60 -17.42 -0.26 -0.76
CA ASN A 60 -18.00 -1.44 -0.10
C ASN A 60 -17.01 -2.61 0.00
N LYS A 61 -16.18 -2.80 -1.03
CA LYS A 61 -15.20 -3.89 -1.06
C LYS A 61 -14.10 -3.70 -0.02
N VAL A 62 -13.51 -2.51 0.06
CA VAL A 62 -12.46 -2.22 1.06
C VAL A 62 -13.04 -2.21 2.46
N LYS A 63 -14.24 -1.64 2.66
CA LYS A 63 -14.93 -1.63 3.96
C LYS A 63 -15.36 -3.03 4.39
N GLY A 64 -15.80 -3.89 3.48
CA GLY A 64 -16.11 -5.29 3.78
C GLY A 64 -14.88 -6.07 4.25
N LEU A 65 -13.72 -5.82 3.64
CA LEU A 65 -12.45 -6.41 4.07
C LEU A 65 -11.98 -5.84 5.41
N ALA A 66 -12.08 -4.53 5.61
CA ALA A 66 -11.66 -3.85 6.83
C ALA A 66 -12.62 -4.09 8.01
N GLN A 67 -13.90 -4.38 7.75
CA GLN A 67 -14.96 -4.46 8.75
C GLN A 67 -15.02 -3.15 9.56
N THR A 68 -14.76 -3.21 10.87
CA THR A 68 -14.75 -2.06 11.78
C THR A 68 -13.42 -1.32 11.82
N ARG A 69 -12.40 -1.80 11.11
CA ARG A 69 -11.03 -1.26 11.16
C ARG A 69 -10.90 0.00 10.30
N PRO A 70 -9.97 0.91 10.66
CA PRO A 70 -9.73 2.14 9.90
C PRO A 70 -9.38 1.86 8.42
N VAL A 71 -9.96 2.65 7.51
CA VAL A 71 -9.67 2.64 6.08
C VAL A 71 -9.23 4.02 5.62
N LEU A 72 -8.05 4.11 5.01
CA LEU A 72 -7.58 5.27 4.27
C LEU A 72 -7.73 4.99 2.78
N ILE A 73 -8.51 5.80 2.07
CA ILE A 73 -8.64 5.76 0.62
C ILE A 73 -7.97 7.01 0.06
N LEU A 74 -7.02 6.86 -0.86
CA LEU A 74 -6.29 7.99 -1.43
C LEU A 74 -5.86 7.74 -2.87
N GLY A 75 -5.53 8.80 -3.61
CA GLY A 75 -4.94 8.68 -4.93
C GLY A 75 -5.53 9.67 -5.92
N ASP A 76 -5.34 9.42 -7.21
CA ASP A 76 -5.78 10.30 -8.27
C ASP A 76 -7.14 9.82 -8.81
N PHE A 77 -8.20 10.56 -8.46
CA PHE A 77 -9.58 10.21 -8.79
C PHE A 77 -10.03 10.74 -10.15
N ASN A 78 -9.31 11.72 -10.72
CA ASN A 78 -9.75 12.47 -11.89
C ASN A 78 -11.28 12.70 -11.94
N ALA A 79 -11.85 13.12 -10.81
CA ALA A 79 -13.27 13.33 -10.62
C ALA A 79 -13.52 14.83 -10.45
N PRO A 80 -13.81 15.59 -11.53
CA PRO A 80 -13.96 17.04 -11.45
C PRO A 80 -15.13 17.44 -10.55
N GLN A 81 -14.87 18.26 -9.54
CA GLN A 81 -15.85 18.88 -8.66
C GLN A 81 -15.37 20.24 -8.17
N THR A 82 -16.32 21.15 -7.95
CA THR A 82 -16.05 22.53 -7.54
C THR A 82 -15.45 22.65 -6.15
N THR A 83 -15.77 21.75 -5.22
CA THR A 83 -15.29 21.79 -3.84
C THR A 83 -13.79 21.51 -3.68
N TRP A 84 -13.15 20.94 -4.72
CA TRP A 84 -11.69 20.73 -4.75
C TRP A 84 -11.05 21.36 -6.00
N GLY A 85 -11.60 22.51 -6.43
CA GLY A 85 -10.91 23.44 -7.33
C GLY A 85 -11.27 23.36 -8.82
N TYR A 86 -12.13 22.43 -9.25
CA TYR A 86 -12.55 22.41 -10.66
C TYR A 86 -13.60 23.48 -10.97
N LYS A 87 -13.53 24.08 -12.17
CA LYS A 87 -14.56 25.01 -12.67
C LYS A 87 -15.87 24.33 -13.07
N PHE A 88 -15.83 23.02 -13.26
CA PHE A 88 -16.96 22.21 -13.71
C PHE A 88 -17.03 20.92 -12.89
N GLN A 89 -18.18 20.26 -12.96
CA GLN A 89 -18.41 18.99 -12.30
C GLN A 89 -18.90 17.94 -13.29
N PHE A 90 -18.33 16.74 -13.20
CA PHE A 90 -18.82 15.56 -13.93
C PHE A 90 -19.68 14.66 -13.05
N LYS A 91 -20.28 13.62 -13.63
CA LYS A 91 -21.05 12.62 -12.88
C LYS A 91 -20.17 11.93 -11.82
N SER A 92 -18.92 11.60 -12.15
CA SER A 92 -17.94 11.05 -11.21
C SER A 92 -17.70 11.99 -10.02
N GLY A 93 -17.47 13.28 -10.30
CA GLY A 93 -17.39 14.31 -9.27
C GLY A 93 -18.60 14.30 -8.36
N LYS A 94 -19.81 14.44 -8.91
CA LYS A 94 -21.04 14.44 -8.09
C LYS A 94 -21.26 13.18 -7.24
N ALA A 95 -20.91 12.01 -7.76
CA ALA A 95 -21.14 10.74 -7.08
C ALA A 95 -20.15 10.50 -5.94
N LEU A 96 -18.89 10.89 -6.12
CA LEU A 96 -17.80 10.53 -5.20
C LEU A 96 -18.00 11.04 -3.76
N PRO A 97 -18.29 12.31 -3.48
CA PRO A 97 -18.50 12.79 -2.12
C PRO A 97 -19.68 12.11 -1.47
N LYS A 98 -20.77 11.92 -2.22
CA LYS A 98 -21.96 11.23 -1.70
C LYS A 98 -21.63 9.82 -1.25
N VAL A 99 -20.93 9.04 -2.10
CA VAL A 99 -20.51 7.68 -1.73
C VAL A 99 -19.62 7.69 -0.50
N MET A 100 -18.67 8.62 -0.41
CA MET A 100 -17.76 8.74 0.72
C MET A 100 -18.53 9.09 2.01
N GLU A 101 -19.44 10.05 1.93
CA GLU A 101 -20.33 10.45 3.04
C GLU A 101 -21.22 9.30 3.51
N ASP A 102 -21.87 8.58 2.57
CA ASP A 102 -22.72 7.43 2.87
C ASP A 102 -21.94 6.29 3.58
N HIS A 103 -20.59 6.27 3.49
CA HIS A 103 -19.70 5.31 4.15
C HIS A 103 -18.93 5.91 5.35
N GLU A 104 -19.34 7.08 5.84
CA GLU A 104 -18.73 7.78 6.97
C GLU A 104 -17.22 8.04 6.77
N MET A 105 -16.83 8.36 5.54
CA MET A 105 -15.45 8.67 5.17
C MET A 105 -15.20 10.18 5.31
N ALA A 106 -14.31 10.57 6.23
CA ALA A 106 -13.91 11.97 6.40
C ALA A 106 -12.99 12.41 5.25
N PHE A 107 -13.31 13.54 4.60
CA PHE A 107 -12.46 14.15 3.58
C PHE A 107 -11.28 14.87 4.22
N LEU A 108 -10.06 14.58 3.77
CA LEU A 108 -8.82 15.08 4.39
C LEU A 108 -8.20 16.28 3.68
N ASN A 109 -8.49 16.48 2.39
CA ASN A 109 -7.85 17.55 1.62
C ASN A 109 -8.29 18.93 2.13
N GLU A 110 -7.36 19.87 2.12
CA GLU A 110 -7.66 21.28 2.29
C GLU A 110 -8.17 21.86 0.96
N PRO A 111 -9.40 22.42 0.91
CA PRO A 111 -10.01 22.91 -0.34
C PRO A 111 -9.18 23.97 -1.08
N ASP A 112 -8.40 24.76 -0.35
CA ASP A 112 -7.60 25.86 -0.90
C ASP A 112 -6.17 25.44 -1.29
N VAL A 113 -5.80 24.17 -1.10
CA VAL A 113 -4.46 23.65 -1.39
C VAL A 113 -4.49 22.75 -2.61
N THR A 114 -3.76 23.17 -3.65
CA THR A 114 -3.76 22.49 -4.95
C THR A 114 -2.62 21.49 -5.05
N ALA A 115 -2.95 20.22 -5.26
CA ALA A 115 -1.95 19.15 -5.34
C ALA A 115 -1.27 19.09 -6.72
N ARG A 116 -1.83 19.69 -7.77
CA ARG A 116 -1.28 19.68 -9.12
C ARG A 116 -0.94 21.10 -9.59
N ARG A 117 0.21 21.27 -10.26
CA ARG A 117 0.49 22.53 -10.98
C ARG A 117 -0.47 22.66 -12.15
N GLY A 118 -1.22 23.76 -12.18
CA GLY A 118 -2.13 24.10 -13.25
C GLY A 118 -1.43 24.19 -14.60
N SER A 119 -2.22 23.99 -15.65
CA SER A 119 -1.82 24.27 -17.03
C SER A 119 -2.54 25.53 -17.52
N SER A 120 -2.20 26.01 -18.72
CA SER A 120 -2.89 27.12 -19.38
C SER A 120 -4.41 26.91 -19.56
N VAL A 121 -4.90 25.68 -19.41
CA VAL A 121 -6.30 25.28 -19.63
C VAL A 121 -7.09 25.18 -18.31
N ALA A 122 -6.44 24.87 -17.19
CA ALA A 122 -7.08 24.73 -15.88
C ALA A 122 -6.19 25.30 -14.77
N ARG A 123 -6.71 26.28 -14.04
CA ARG A 123 -6.06 26.83 -12.85
C ARG A 123 -6.13 25.77 -11.75
N ASP A 124 -5.00 25.10 -11.52
CA ASP A 124 -4.64 24.29 -10.36
C ASP A 124 -5.74 23.36 -9.81
N PRO A 125 -6.19 22.33 -10.55
CA PRO A 125 -7.14 21.35 -10.02
C PRO A 125 -6.49 20.41 -8.98
N THR A 126 -7.30 19.86 -8.06
CA THR A 126 -6.86 18.81 -7.13
C THR A 126 -7.52 17.47 -7.49
N PRO A 127 -6.93 16.69 -8.42
CA PRO A 127 -7.41 15.34 -8.73
C PRO A 127 -7.02 14.32 -7.65
N ASP A 128 -5.96 14.61 -6.88
CA ASP A 128 -5.46 13.78 -5.80
C ASP A 128 -6.26 14.01 -4.52
N LEU A 129 -7.01 13.01 -4.10
CA LEU A 129 -7.97 13.13 -3.01
C LEU A 129 -7.70 12.05 -1.95
N SER A 130 -8.08 12.32 -0.70
CA SER A 130 -7.80 11.46 0.46
C SER A 130 -8.97 11.46 1.43
N TRP A 131 -9.37 10.28 1.89
CA TRP A 131 -10.45 10.08 2.85
C TRP A 131 -10.11 9.02 3.89
N LEU A 132 -10.63 9.17 5.11
CA LEU A 132 -10.39 8.26 6.23
C LEU A 132 -11.70 7.84 6.93
N SER A 133 -11.92 6.54 7.12
CA SER A 133 -13.04 6.01 7.92
C SER A 133 -12.63 5.79 9.38
N SER A 134 -12.28 6.86 10.10
CA SER A 134 -11.87 6.76 11.49
C SER A 134 -11.86 8.11 12.20
N THR A 135 -11.91 8.06 13.54
CA THR A 135 -11.67 9.20 14.43
C THR A 135 -10.20 9.31 14.87
N LEU A 136 -9.30 8.58 14.21
CA LEU A 136 -7.85 8.71 14.43
C LEU A 136 -7.39 10.15 14.21
N ASP A 137 -6.44 10.59 15.02
CA ASP A 137 -5.77 11.88 14.84
C ASP A 137 -4.98 11.82 13.53
N VAL A 138 -5.30 12.73 12.60
CA VAL A 138 -4.72 12.76 11.27
C VAL A 138 -4.28 14.18 10.95
N SER A 139 -3.09 14.31 10.36
CA SER A 139 -2.67 15.53 9.67
C SER A 139 -2.40 15.22 8.21
N TRP A 140 -2.96 16.05 7.34
CA TRP A 140 -2.80 16.00 5.90
C TRP A 140 -2.03 17.25 5.45
N GLY A 141 -1.19 17.13 4.42
CA GLY A 141 -0.47 18.27 3.89
C GLY A 141 0.10 18.02 2.50
N ARG A 142 0.20 19.09 1.72
CA ARG A 142 0.92 19.09 0.44
C ARG A 142 2.38 19.44 0.69
N GLU A 143 3.29 18.58 0.24
CA GLU A 143 4.74 18.73 0.51
C GLU A 143 5.44 19.72 -0.43
N GLY A 144 4.81 20.10 -1.55
CA GLY A 144 5.40 21.00 -2.55
C GLY A 144 6.56 20.40 -3.35
N VAL A 145 6.80 19.10 -3.20
CA VAL A 145 7.82 18.35 -3.94
C VAL A 145 7.16 17.53 -5.05
N TYR A 146 7.67 17.66 -6.28
CA TYR A 146 7.00 17.13 -7.48
C TYR A 146 7.71 15.94 -8.12
N LEU A 147 8.98 15.67 -7.78
CA LEU A 147 9.77 14.54 -8.31
C LEU A 147 9.73 14.37 -9.85
N GLY A 148 9.65 15.47 -10.60
CA GLY A 148 9.55 15.45 -12.07
C GLY A 148 8.14 15.22 -12.64
N SER A 149 7.12 15.10 -11.78
CA SER A 149 5.69 15.07 -12.14
C SER A 149 5.06 16.48 -12.11
N ASP A 150 3.85 16.61 -12.65
CA ASP A 150 2.97 17.78 -12.44
C ASP A 150 2.15 17.70 -11.14
N HIS A 151 2.18 16.55 -10.45
CA HIS A 151 1.58 16.33 -9.13
C HIS A 151 2.60 16.52 -8.00
N SER A 152 2.20 17.22 -6.95
CA SER A 152 2.93 17.37 -5.69
C SER A 152 2.68 16.16 -4.81
N MET A 153 3.71 15.74 -4.08
CA MET A 153 3.54 14.76 -3.01
C MET A 153 2.56 15.27 -1.95
N ILE A 154 1.76 14.33 -1.44
CA ILE A 154 0.85 14.51 -0.31
C ILE A 154 1.40 13.69 0.85
N GLY A 155 1.60 14.36 1.99
CA GLY A 155 1.93 13.73 3.27
C GLY A 155 0.66 13.53 4.09
N ILE A 156 0.46 12.30 4.58
CA ILE A 156 -0.61 11.99 5.54
C ILE A 156 0.04 11.31 6.74
N THR A 157 -0.11 11.92 7.91
CA THR A 157 0.33 11.34 9.18
C THR A 157 -0.89 10.95 9.98
N ILE A 158 -1.03 9.66 10.26
CA ILE A 158 -2.08 9.13 11.13
C ILE A 158 -1.45 8.79 12.47
N ARG A 159 -1.86 9.49 13.52
CA ARG A 159 -1.45 9.29 14.90
C ARG A 159 -2.45 8.37 15.60
N GLY A 160 -1.92 7.33 16.22
CA GLY A 160 -2.71 6.33 16.92
C GLY A 160 -2.01 4.98 16.84
N SER A 161 -2.00 4.27 17.97
CA SER A 161 -1.31 3.03 18.35
C SER A 161 0.17 2.84 17.94
N ARG A 162 0.94 2.28 18.89
CA ARG A 162 2.40 2.20 18.80
C ARG A 162 2.80 1.20 17.74
N TYR A 163 3.27 1.71 16.60
CA TYR A 163 4.00 0.89 15.65
C TYR A 163 5.38 0.54 16.23
N ARG A 164 5.60 -0.73 16.57
CA ARG A 164 6.93 -1.22 16.96
C ARG A 164 7.61 -1.83 15.73
N ALA A 165 8.51 -1.05 15.12
CA ALA A 165 9.46 -1.58 14.15
C ALA A 165 10.29 -2.68 14.82
N VAL A 166 10.18 -3.91 14.34
CA VAL A 166 11.12 -4.96 14.69
C VAL A 166 12.11 -5.05 13.55
N LEU A 167 13.35 -4.62 13.78
CA LEU A 167 14.45 -5.08 12.95
C LEU A 167 14.57 -6.58 13.22
N GLY A 168 14.11 -7.40 12.29
CA GLY A 168 14.40 -8.83 12.34
C GLY A 168 15.92 -9.01 12.24
N THR A 169 16.48 -9.90 13.04
CA THR A 169 17.81 -10.43 12.77
C THR A 169 17.68 -11.31 11.52
N ALA A 170 18.15 -10.82 10.38
CA ALA A 170 18.23 -11.65 9.18
C ALA A 170 19.27 -12.74 9.43
N GLN A 171 18.87 -14.01 9.31
CA GLN A 171 19.85 -15.08 9.19
C GLN A 171 20.45 -14.99 7.79
N ILE A 172 21.69 -14.52 7.73
CA ILE A 172 22.46 -14.52 6.49
C ILE A 172 23.08 -15.92 6.39
N THR A 173 22.67 -16.68 5.38
CA THR A 173 23.31 -17.96 5.05
C THR A 173 24.78 -17.70 4.74
N ASP A 174 25.67 -18.33 5.49
CA ASP A 174 27.10 -18.36 5.17
C ASP A 174 27.32 -19.31 3.98
N TRP A 175 27.33 -18.72 2.78
CA TRP A 175 27.50 -19.45 1.53
C TRP A 175 28.89 -20.09 1.41
N ASP A 176 29.92 -19.57 2.09
CA ASP A 176 31.26 -20.16 2.07
C ASP A 176 31.31 -21.44 2.89
N ASN A 177 30.71 -21.42 4.08
CA ASN A 177 30.60 -22.61 4.91
C ASN A 177 29.73 -23.70 4.27
N MET A 178 28.63 -23.33 3.61
CA MET A 178 27.79 -24.29 2.88
C MET A 178 28.53 -24.94 1.70
N ARG A 179 29.34 -24.17 0.96
CA ARG A 179 30.20 -24.71 -0.12
C ARG A 179 31.24 -25.71 0.41
N LYS A 180 31.87 -25.42 1.55
CA LYS A 180 32.84 -26.33 2.19
C LYS A 180 32.18 -27.62 2.65
N PHE A 181 31.04 -27.53 3.34
CA PHE A 181 30.26 -28.70 3.76
C PHE A 181 29.89 -29.62 2.58
N THR A 182 29.52 -29.03 1.45
CA THR A 182 29.17 -29.77 0.23
C THR A 182 30.39 -30.42 -0.43
N GLN A 183 31.59 -29.84 -0.31
CA GLN A 183 32.83 -30.39 -0.84
C GLN A 183 33.40 -31.50 0.04
N GLU A 184 33.31 -31.36 1.37
CA GLU A 184 33.78 -32.38 2.33
C GLU A 184 32.92 -33.65 2.32
N GLN A 185 31.64 -33.52 1.96
CA GLN A 185 30.71 -34.66 1.80
C GLN A 185 30.88 -35.40 0.46
N LYS A 186 31.53 -34.78 -0.53
CA LYS A 186 31.92 -35.46 -1.77
C LYS A 186 33.27 -36.16 -1.57
N GLY A 187 33.24 -37.32 -0.92
CA GLY A 187 34.38 -38.24 -0.91
C GLY A 187 34.77 -38.71 -2.32
N PRO A 188 36.00 -39.21 -2.53
CA PRO A 188 36.53 -39.51 -3.85
C PRO A 188 36.05 -40.88 -4.32
N GLU A 189 34.81 -40.99 -4.81
CA GLU A 189 34.34 -42.08 -5.68
C GLU A 189 32.87 -41.79 -6.07
N GLU A 190 32.63 -41.44 -7.34
CA GLU A 190 31.44 -41.79 -8.13
C GLU A 190 31.46 -41.05 -9.48
N GLU A 191 32.31 -41.53 -10.39
CA GLU A 191 32.01 -41.48 -11.83
C GLU A 191 31.10 -42.67 -12.15
N SER A 192 29.78 -42.49 -12.07
CA SER A 192 28.77 -43.09 -12.96
C SER A 192 27.39 -43.07 -12.29
N GLY A 193 26.38 -42.59 -13.03
CA GLY A 193 24.99 -42.84 -12.68
C GLY A 193 24.27 -41.65 -12.06
N GLN A 194 23.08 -41.37 -12.57
CA GLN A 194 22.15 -40.36 -12.08
C GLN A 194 21.80 -40.64 -10.61
N ALA A 195 22.17 -39.74 -9.70
CA ALA A 195 21.73 -39.79 -8.30
C ALA A 195 21.21 -38.41 -7.87
N GLU A 196 20.02 -38.43 -7.26
CA GLU A 196 19.21 -37.29 -6.85
C GLU A 196 19.95 -36.37 -5.87
N THR A 197 20.21 -35.12 -6.30
CA THR A 197 20.85 -34.05 -5.51
C THR A 197 19.93 -33.46 -4.43
N GLN A 198 19.06 -34.25 -3.80
CA GLN A 198 17.99 -33.74 -2.95
C GLN A 198 18.28 -33.82 -1.43
N CYS A 199 19.44 -34.34 -1.02
CA CYS A 199 19.77 -34.57 0.39
C CYS A 199 20.96 -33.76 0.92
N THR A 200 20.94 -32.42 0.83
CA THR A 200 22.02 -31.60 1.44
C THR A 200 21.53 -30.38 2.23
N TYR A 201 20.43 -29.75 1.82
CA TYR A 201 19.96 -28.53 2.49
C TYR A 201 19.33 -28.79 3.87
N THR A 202 18.51 -29.84 3.98
CA THR A 202 17.79 -30.19 5.21
C THR A 202 18.72 -30.63 6.34
N GLU A 203 19.84 -31.27 6.01
CA GLU A 203 20.81 -31.76 6.98
C GLU A 203 21.72 -30.64 7.49
N TRP A 204 22.27 -29.81 6.58
CA TRP A 204 23.00 -28.61 6.95
C TRP A 204 22.15 -27.65 7.82
N ALA A 205 20.88 -27.44 7.44
CA ALA A 205 19.97 -26.58 8.19
C ALA A 205 19.56 -27.15 9.57
N ARG A 206 19.65 -28.47 9.78
CA ARG A 206 19.45 -29.11 11.09
C ARG A 206 20.68 -28.95 11.98
N ASP A 207 21.88 -29.09 11.41
CA ASP A 207 23.13 -28.99 12.16
C ASP A 207 23.36 -27.57 12.70
N GLN A 208 22.99 -26.55 11.92
CA GLN A 208 22.99 -25.15 12.36
C GLN A 208 22.04 -24.86 13.55
N LYS A 209 21.03 -25.70 13.81
CA LYS A 209 20.10 -25.53 14.95
C LYS A 209 20.63 -26.12 16.26
N ASN A 210 21.66 -26.95 16.23
CA ASN A 210 22.22 -27.62 17.41
C ASN A 210 23.46 -26.91 17.99
N VAL A 211 23.86 -25.76 17.42
CA VAL A 211 25.06 -24.99 17.81
C VAL A 211 24.70 -23.73 18.61
N LEU A 212 23.43 -23.59 19.06
CA LEU A 212 22.95 -22.47 19.87
C LEU A 212 22.31 -22.94 21.19
#